data_AF-A0A5D0G2G2-F1
#
_entry.id   AF-A0A5D0G2G2-F1
#
_cell.length_a   1.000
_cell.length_b   1.000
_cell.length_c   1.000
_cell.angle_alpha   90.00
_cell.angle_beta   90.00
_cell.angle_gamma   90.00
#
_symmetry.space_group_name_H-M   'P 1'
#
loop_
_entity.id
_entity.type
_entity.pdbx_description
1 polymer ?
#
loop_
_entity_poly.entity_id
_entity_poly.type
_entity_poly.pdbx_seq_one_letter_code
_entity_poly.pdbx_strand_id
1 'polypeptide(L)'
;MVILFGVFSCQKEDDVHIESYNEDLSIKEYTFEELNNNNEFNTSFSKVIDGLKKNGFVHGRSDGNNNFEIDSTVIKEIQKGNTTSYTFFAILENQEPNSFNNVVIQVDSINSTKALLITYFPEAPMEYIEGHDSFSFQGTYTTEEIDFNLTSTQNRDMDNCTTVYYCTWGGTVHYAGENCTAGYIYSITSCSSGSGGGGSGGSGSGSPNDPDPVYTAPVIIPYKQHVIECLQLNQVENTNLTISNWIYNSDNFFQVRKMSTFLSNKNCSEKAQAFVIASIEAIINGDIDEFNEDFYTWGVTKDDTFVDSELDCIYEKLKGGNLGNNFFKDMLFEFDQLTPLKFSIGPTPNSDYAFTKGETTTIFGQTHASYEIISSANAESASNLDKMVTLSHELMHAFMFKSLEDWGIISFDNIGRPYLIETYDDMCQDDNLDEEININLLSMKDRWVFLICEILENSDDPNNNQEWTHSLFNSPVFAIETYREKLEQLLLNNHDWDGMPTSTKSTMILLFGDFNWKQKVAEYMSWSGLEDTPEFDTWLETQGSFIPVGSTYTSNRDFFDNGVIGYWIQNYNVQVNCN
;
A
#
# COMPACT_ATOMS: atom_id res chain seq x y z
N MET A 1 46.64 36.80 60.65
CA MET A 1 46.27 35.45 61.10
C MET A 1 45.90 34.67 59.85
N VAL A 2 46.79 33.74 59.44
CA VAL A 2 46.63 32.56 58.54
C VAL A 2 45.95 32.83 57.17
N ILE A 3 46.64 33.00 56.02
CA ILE A 3 47.51 32.09 55.22
C ILE A 3 46.78 30.82 54.69
N LEU A 4 46.45 30.72 53.39
CA LEU A 4 47.18 29.98 52.33
C LEU A 4 46.30 29.71 51.08
N PHE A 5 47.01 29.67 49.94
CA PHE A 5 46.66 29.37 48.55
C PHE A 5 45.95 28.03 48.25
N GLY A 6 45.26 27.99 47.11
CA GLY A 6 45.01 26.80 46.31
C GLY A 6 44.63 27.14 44.86
N VAL A 7 45.57 27.01 43.94
CA VAL A 7 45.40 27.08 42.47
C VAL A 7 45.18 25.66 41.96
N PHE A 8 44.13 25.40 41.18
CA PHE A 8 43.99 24.33 40.17
C PHE A 8 42.82 24.77 39.26
N SER A 9 43.05 25.29 38.05
CA SER A 9 43.32 24.55 36.80
C SER A 9 42.16 23.64 36.39
N CYS A 10 41.19 24.17 35.64
CA CYS A 10 40.40 23.35 34.73
C CYS A 10 40.99 23.52 33.32
N GLN A 11 41.24 22.37 32.72
CA GLN A 11 41.98 22.19 31.49
C GLN A 11 41.22 22.79 30.29
N LYS A 12 42.06 23.17 29.32
CA LYS A 12 41.78 23.44 27.91
C LYS A 12 40.55 22.67 27.40
N GLU A 13 39.57 23.39 26.86
CA GLU A 13 38.51 22.83 26.01
C GLU A 13 39.20 22.00 24.91
N ASP A 14 38.82 20.73 24.78
CA ASP A 14 39.21 19.92 23.64
C ASP A 14 38.69 20.62 22.38
N ASP A 15 39.62 21.00 21.51
CA ASP A 15 39.36 21.67 20.24
C ASP A 15 38.45 20.76 19.39
N VAL A 16 37.12 20.96 19.46
CA VAL A 16 36.19 20.46 18.45
C VAL A 16 36.54 21.21 17.17
N HIS A 17 37.19 20.52 16.23
CA HIS A 17 37.44 21.06 14.91
C HIS A 17 36.10 21.23 14.17
N ILE A 18 35.53 22.42 14.27
CA ILE A 18 34.42 22.86 13.41
C ILE A 18 35.05 23.25 12.06
N GLU A 19 35.12 22.32 11.12
CA GLU A 19 35.47 22.63 9.73
C GLU A 19 34.28 23.39 9.10
N SER A 20 34.49 24.65 8.71
CA SER A 20 33.48 25.43 7.97
C SER A 20 33.73 25.42 6.47
N TYR A 21 32.66 25.13 5.72
CA TYR A 21 32.42 25.35 4.29
C TYR A 21 33.22 24.53 3.27
N ASN A 22 32.54 23.58 2.62
CA ASN A 22 32.96 22.93 1.39
C ASN A 22 31.90 23.22 0.31
N GLU A 23 32.29 23.87 -0.80
CA GLU A 23 31.43 24.11 -1.97
C GLU A 23 31.04 22.80 -2.71
N ASP A 24 31.57 21.65 -2.27
CA ASP A 24 31.43 20.35 -2.92
C ASP A 24 30.46 19.37 -2.20
N LEU A 25 29.65 19.82 -1.24
CA LEU A 25 28.69 18.96 -0.51
C LEU A 25 27.25 19.17 -1.01
N SER A 26 26.60 18.10 -1.47
CA SER A 26 25.18 18.05 -1.79
C SER A 26 24.49 16.95 -0.97
N ILE A 27 23.32 17.25 -0.41
CA ILE A 27 22.45 16.29 0.26
C ILE A 27 21.08 16.36 -0.40
N LYS A 28 20.54 15.22 -0.82
CA LYS A 28 19.25 15.11 -1.50
C LYS A 28 18.49 13.89 -0.99
N GLU A 29 17.18 13.93 -1.13
CA GLU A 29 16.30 12.82 -0.77
C GLU A 29 15.63 12.26 -2.01
N TYR A 30 15.53 10.93 -2.07
CA TYR A 30 14.91 10.22 -3.18
C TYR A 30 14.09 9.05 -2.66
N THR A 31 13.07 8.69 -3.44
CA THR A 31 12.45 7.37 -3.38
C THR A 31 13.30 6.35 -4.13
N PHE A 32 13.09 5.06 -3.87
CA PHE A 32 13.75 4.00 -4.64
C PHE A 32 13.46 4.08 -6.14
N GLU A 33 12.23 4.42 -6.53
CA GLU A 33 11.82 4.50 -7.94
C GLU A 33 12.61 5.56 -8.72
N GLU A 34 12.85 6.72 -8.10
CA GLU A 34 13.63 7.81 -8.70
C GLU A 34 15.09 7.40 -8.94
N LEU A 35 15.67 6.61 -8.03
CA LEU A 35 17.05 6.10 -8.16
C LEU A 35 17.16 4.82 -8.98
N ASN A 36 16.07 4.10 -9.24
CA ASN A 36 16.08 2.82 -9.96
C ASN A 36 16.53 2.92 -11.43
N ASN A 37 16.60 4.13 -11.99
CA ASN A 37 17.19 4.36 -13.31
C ASN A 37 18.70 4.65 -13.28
N ASN A 38 19.29 4.79 -12.08
CA ASN A 38 20.72 5.04 -11.89
C ASN A 38 21.48 3.70 -11.81
N ASN A 39 22.27 3.41 -12.85
CA ASN A 39 23.06 2.17 -12.93
C ASN A 39 24.07 1.99 -11.79
N GLU A 40 24.67 3.07 -11.31
CA GLU A 40 25.67 3.02 -10.23
C GLU A 40 25.01 2.66 -8.90
N PHE A 41 23.86 3.30 -8.61
CA PHE A 41 23.00 2.96 -7.48
C PHE A 41 22.56 1.49 -7.53
N ASN A 42 21.93 1.06 -8.62
CA ASN A 42 21.43 -0.32 -8.74
C ASN A 42 22.53 -1.36 -8.57
N THR A 43 23.70 -1.11 -9.15
CA THR A 43 24.86 -2.02 -9.07
C THR A 43 25.39 -2.10 -7.63
N SER A 44 25.55 -0.97 -6.95
CA SER A 44 26.05 -0.92 -5.57
C SER A 44 25.03 -1.48 -4.58
N PHE A 45 23.76 -1.12 -4.71
CA PHE A 45 22.66 -1.64 -3.90
C PHE A 45 22.53 -3.17 -4.02
N SER A 46 22.56 -3.71 -5.24
CA SER A 46 22.48 -5.17 -5.46
C SER A 46 23.64 -5.92 -4.78
N LYS A 47 24.87 -5.38 -4.86
CA LYS A 47 26.02 -5.96 -4.14
C LYS A 47 25.81 -5.98 -2.63
N VAL A 48 25.20 -4.93 -2.08
CA VAL A 48 24.95 -4.81 -0.64
C VAL A 48 23.89 -5.81 -0.19
N ILE A 49 22.79 -5.94 -0.94
CA ILE A 49 21.77 -6.96 -0.67
C ILE A 49 22.37 -8.37 -0.72
N ASP A 50 23.24 -8.65 -1.69
CA ASP A 50 23.93 -9.94 -1.76
C ASP A 50 24.91 -10.16 -0.59
N GLY A 51 25.62 -9.12 -0.15
CA GLY A 51 26.50 -9.17 1.03
C GLY A 51 25.73 -9.43 2.32
N LEU A 52 24.62 -8.73 2.52
CA LEU A 52 23.72 -8.93 3.66
C LEU A 52 23.22 -10.38 3.72
N LYS A 53 22.76 -10.93 2.59
CA LYS A 53 22.35 -12.34 2.49
C LYS A 53 23.47 -13.32 2.87
N LYS A 54 24.71 -13.05 2.43
CA LYS A 54 25.87 -13.89 2.78
C LYS A 54 26.23 -13.80 4.27
N ASN A 55 26.00 -12.65 4.90
CA ASN A 55 26.28 -12.42 6.32
C ASN A 55 25.20 -12.97 7.25
N GLY A 56 24.21 -13.70 6.72
CA GLY A 56 23.14 -14.30 7.50
C GLY A 56 21.96 -13.36 7.78
N PHE A 57 21.93 -12.18 7.16
CA PHE A 57 20.74 -11.33 7.11
C PHE A 57 19.82 -11.87 6.01
N VAL A 58 18.75 -12.57 6.38
CA VAL A 58 17.83 -13.19 5.41
C VAL A 58 16.77 -12.17 5.01
N HIS A 59 16.80 -11.73 3.76
CA HIS A 59 15.73 -10.95 3.14
C HIS A 59 14.78 -11.89 2.39
N GLY A 60 13.69 -12.31 3.03
CA GLY A 60 12.71 -13.25 2.50
C GLY A 60 11.32 -12.64 2.37
N ARG A 61 10.88 -12.34 1.15
CA ARG A 61 9.50 -11.93 0.87
C ARG A 61 8.44 -13.04 1.05
N SER A 62 8.80 -14.23 1.57
CA SER A 62 7.90 -15.40 1.53
C SER A 62 7.86 -16.32 2.76
N ASP A 63 8.81 -16.28 3.70
CA ASP A 63 8.82 -17.26 4.80
C ASP A 63 9.31 -16.64 6.11
N GLY A 64 8.45 -15.88 6.81
CA GLY A 64 8.39 -15.64 8.27
C GLY A 64 9.62 -15.38 9.14
N ASN A 65 10.85 -15.42 8.64
CA ASN A 65 12.12 -15.34 9.37
C ASN A 65 13.01 -14.27 8.73
N ASN A 66 12.48 -13.05 8.61
CA ASN A 66 13.27 -11.89 8.21
C ASN A 66 13.82 -11.20 9.45
N ASN A 67 15.07 -11.47 9.75
CA ASN A 67 15.79 -10.77 10.82
C ASN A 67 16.23 -9.34 10.41
N PHE A 68 16.02 -8.95 9.14
CA PHE A 68 16.54 -7.73 8.55
C PHE A 68 15.70 -7.22 7.36
N GLU A 69 15.41 -5.92 7.34
CA GLU A 69 14.73 -5.23 6.24
C GLU A 69 15.34 -3.85 6.00
N ILE A 70 15.51 -3.47 4.73
CA ILE A 70 15.83 -2.08 4.34
C ILE A 70 14.54 -1.42 3.92
N ASP A 71 14.21 -0.31 4.56
CA ASP A 71 13.14 0.55 4.09
C ASP A 71 13.72 1.59 3.12
N SER A 72 13.20 1.58 1.90
CA SER A 72 13.64 2.42 0.80
C SER A 72 12.60 3.47 0.39
N THR A 73 11.64 3.80 1.27
CA THR A 73 10.72 4.93 1.03
C THR A 73 11.47 6.25 0.93
N VAL A 74 12.48 6.45 1.78
CA VAL A 74 13.34 7.64 1.79
C VAL A 74 14.80 7.21 1.77
N ILE A 75 15.53 7.69 0.77
CA ILE A 75 16.95 7.44 0.57
C ILE A 75 17.66 8.79 0.58
N LYS A 76 18.57 8.98 1.54
CA LYS A 76 19.42 10.18 1.58
C LYS A 76 20.68 9.96 0.77
N GLU A 77 20.84 10.73 -0.28
CA GLU A 77 22.07 10.81 -1.07
C GLU A 77 22.96 11.94 -0.55
N ILE A 78 24.23 11.64 -0.28
CA ILE A 78 25.27 12.62 0.00
C ILE A 78 26.33 12.53 -1.08
N GLN A 79 26.54 13.61 -1.81
CA GLN A 79 27.64 13.75 -2.75
C GLN A 79 28.69 14.71 -2.17
N LYS A 80 29.93 14.22 -2.04
CA LYS A 80 31.09 15.03 -1.63
C LYS A 80 32.26 14.78 -2.57
N GLY A 81 32.60 15.77 -3.39
CA GLY A 81 33.59 15.60 -4.46
C GLY A 81 33.18 14.47 -5.42
N ASN A 82 34.00 13.43 -5.53
CA ASN A 82 33.73 12.26 -6.39
C ASN A 82 33.22 11.04 -5.61
N THR A 83 32.69 11.24 -4.41
CA THR A 83 32.15 10.18 -3.57
C THR A 83 30.66 10.41 -3.38
N THR A 84 29.86 9.37 -3.58
CA THR A 84 28.41 9.38 -3.37
C THR A 84 28.06 8.36 -2.29
N SER A 85 27.23 8.74 -1.33
CA SER A 85 26.75 7.85 -0.28
C SER A 85 25.23 7.83 -0.23
N TYR A 86 24.65 6.65 -0.08
CA TYR A 86 23.20 6.44 0.05
C TYR A 86 22.92 5.89 1.44
N THR A 87 22.11 6.59 2.22
CA THR A 87 21.66 6.17 3.55
C THR A 87 20.22 5.73 3.50
N PHE A 88 19.94 4.56 4.07
CA PHE A 88 18.62 3.93 4.12
C PHE A 88 18.25 3.66 5.57
N PHE A 89 16.95 3.71 5.88
CA PHE A 89 16.47 3.17 7.14
C PHE A 89 16.53 1.64 7.13
N ALA A 90 16.98 1.03 8.22
CA ALA A 90 17.10 -0.41 8.36
C ALA A 90 16.39 -0.88 9.62
N ILE A 91 15.77 -2.04 9.52
CA ILE A 91 14.94 -2.63 10.56
C ILE A 91 15.51 -3.99 10.88
N LEU A 92 15.83 -4.19 12.16
CA LEU A 92 16.38 -5.44 12.68
C LEU A 92 15.36 -6.06 13.63
N GLU A 93 15.10 -7.36 13.50
CA GLU A 93 14.17 -8.08 14.40
C GLU A 93 14.61 -8.00 15.86
N ASN A 94 15.92 -8.10 16.12
CA ASN A 94 16.53 -7.97 17.44
C ASN A 94 17.21 -6.61 17.62
N GLN A 95 16.51 -5.52 17.29
CA GLN A 95 17.00 -4.17 17.50
C GLN A 95 17.15 -3.87 18.99
N GLU A 96 18.28 -3.30 19.39
CA GLU A 96 18.50 -2.85 20.76
C GLU A 96 17.43 -1.82 21.18
N PRO A 97 16.89 -1.88 22.41
CA PRO A 97 15.92 -0.90 22.87
C PRO A 97 16.44 0.54 22.75
N ASN A 98 15.56 1.46 22.35
CA ASN A 98 15.92 2.87 22.12
C ASN A 98 17.10 3.05 21.14
N SER A 99 17.17 2.24 20.09
CA SER A 99 18.10 2.45 18.98
C SER A 99 17.35 2.53 17.66
N PHE A 100 18.04 2.94 16.60
CA PHE A 100 17.57 2.76 15.22
C PHE A 100 18.76 2.48 14.30
N ASN A 101 18.50 1.85 13.15
CA ASN A 101 19.55 1.39 12.26
C ASN A 101 19.47 2.05 10.89
N ASN A 102 20.62 2.33 10.31
CA ASN A 102 20.73 2.72 8.92
C ASN A 102 21.74 1.85 8.18
N VAL A 103 21.46 1.52 6.93
CA VAL A 103 22.48 1.03 6.00
C VAL A 103 23.01 2.21 5.23
N VAL A 104 24.33 2.33 5.14
CA VAL A 104 25.00 3.35 4.33
C VAL A 104 25.83 2.67 3.27
N ILE A 105 25.60 3.03 2.00
CA ILE A 105 26.33 2.52 0.84
C ILE A 105 27.14 3.68 0.27
N GLN A 106 28.46 3.61 0.29
CA GLN A 106 29.35 4.60 -0.31
C GLN A 106 29.99 4.04 -1.57
N VAL A 107 29.96 4.83 -2.65
CA VAL A 107 30.65 4.58 -3.91
C VAL A 107 31.65 5.69 -4.17
N ASP A 108 32.89 5.31 -4.48
CA ASP A 108 33.97 6.25 -4.80
C ASP A 108 34.17 6.45 -6.31
N SER A 109 35.12 7.34 -6.66
CA SER A 109 35.44 7.70 -8.04
C SER A 109 35.90 6.55 -8.95
N ILE A 110 36.25 5.38 -8.39
CA ILE A 110 36.66 4.19 -9.14
C ILE A 110 35.61 3.07 -9.06
N ASN A 111 34.37 3.39 -8.65
CA ASN A 111 33.26 2.47 -8.42
C ASN A 111 33.56 1.39 -7.37
N SER A 112 34.46 1.67 -6.43
CA SER A 112 34.63 0.85 -5.24
C SER A 112 33.45 1.11 -4.30
N THR A 113 32.81 0.03 -3.85
CA THR A 113 31.65 0.10 -2.95
C THR A 113 32.09 -0.28 -1.55
N LYS A 114 31.74 0.55 -0.57
CA LYS A 114 31.78 0.23 0.87
C LYS A 114 30.37 0.29 1.42
N ALA A 115 30.01 -0.55 2.38
CA ALA A 115 28.77 -0.33 3.12
C ALA A 115 28.94 -0.61 4.61
N LEU A 116 28.18 0.15 5.40
CA LEU A 116 28.12 0.04 6.85
C LEU A 116 26.68 -0.14 7.29
N LEU A 117 26.47 -0.98 8.30
CA LEU A 117 25.30 -0.92 9.17
C LEU A 117 25.66 0.01 10.34
N ILE A 118 24.89 1.07 10.54
CA ILE A 118 25.09 2.03 11.62
C ILE A 118 23.91 1.94 12.57
N THR A 119 24.18 1.69 13.84
CA THR A 119 23.17 1.67 14.91
C THR A 119 23.33 2.93 15.76
N TYR A 120 22.29 3.74 15.82
CA TYR A 120 22.24 4.98 16.58
C TYR A 120 21.52 4.76 17.91
N PHE A 121 22.06 5.32 19.00
CA PHE A 121 21.53 5.24 20.36
C PHE A 121 21.25 6.66 20.87
N PRO A 122 20.01 7.17 20.70
CA PRO A 122 19.59 8.42 21.33
C PRO A 122 19.74 8.38 22.85
N GLU A 123 20.37 9.41 23.42
CA GLU A 123 20.49 9.64 24.86
C GLU A 123 19.38 10.55 25.40
N ALA A 124 18.64 11.20 24.51
CA ALA A 124 17.49 12.03 24.79
C ALA A 124 16.35 11.74 23.78
N PRO A 125 15.09 12.06 24.12
CA PRO A 125 13.98 11.98 23.17
C PRO A 125 14.30 12.78 21.90
N MET A 126 14.07 12.17 20.74
CA MET A 126 14.20 12.85 19.46
C MET A 126 12.91 13.65 19.16
N GLU A 127 13.06 14.91 18.77
CA GLU A 127 11.97 15.78 18.36
C GLU A 127 11.97 15.90 16.83
N TYR A 128 10.80 15.74 16.21
CA TYR A 128 10.62 15.96 14.78
C TYR A 128 10.61 17.46 14.45
N ILE A 129 11.31 17.83 13.39
CA ILE A 129 11.46 19.21 12.93
C ILE A 129 10.81 19.33 11.55
N GLU A 130 9.52 19.63 11.54
CA GLU A 130 8.64 19.68 10.36
C GLU A 130 9.24 20.45 9.18
N GLY A 131 9.78 21.65 9.41
CA GLY A 131 10.32 22.48 8.34
C GLY A 131 11.51 21.88 7.60
N HIS A 132 12.16 20.86 8.18
CA HIS A 132 13.38 20.23 7.68
C HIS A 132 13.24 18.72 7.46
N ASP A 133 12.03 18.18 7.68
CA ASP A 133 11.71 16.74 7.62
C ASP A 133 12.79 15.85 8.27
N SER A 134 13.18 16.22 9.48
CA SER A 134 14.32 15.61 10.17
C SER A 134 14.08 15.56 11.67
N PHE A 135 15.03 14.98 12.40
CA PHE A 135 14.93 14.78 13.83
C PHE A 135 16.12 15.38 14.56
N SER A 136 15.83 16.00 15.71
CA SER A 136 16.87 16.35 16.66
C SER A 136 17.55 15.08 17.14
N PHE A 137 18.87 15.09 17.26
CA PHE A 137 19.61 13.95 17.77
C PHE A 137 20.67 14.37 18.76
N GLN A 138 20.64 13.69 19.90
CA GLN A 138 21.71 13.69 20.88
C GLN A 138 21.93 12.24 21.28
N GLY A 139 23.13 11.72 21.04
CA GLY A 139 23.46 10.34 21.38
C GLY A 139 24.74 9.85 20.73
N THR A 140 24.87 8.53 20.68
CA THR A 140 26.04 7.83 20.15
C THR A 140 25.65 6.88 19.03
N TYR A 141 26.63 6.30 18.35
CA TYR A 141 26.39 5.27 17.34
C TYR A 141 27.53 4.26 17.29
N THR A 142 27.22 3.07 16.80
CA THR A 142 28.19 2.02 16.47
C THR A 142 28.09 1.69 14.98
N THR A 143 29.17 1.19 14.39
CA THR A 143 29.22 0.81 12.98
C THR A 143 29.70 -0.62 12.81
N GLU A 144 29.14 -1.31 11.83
CA GLU A 144 29.54 -2.65 11.39
C GLU A 144 29.72 -2.64 9.88
N GLU A 145 30.83 -3.18 9.36
CA GLU A 145 31.08 -3.24 7.92
C GLU A 145 30.33 -4.41 7.28
N ILE A 146 29.63 -4.13 6.18
CA ILE A 146 28.98 -5.16 5.36
C ILE A 146 29.98 -5.61 4.29
N ASP A 147 30.71 -6.69 4.56
CA ASP A 147 31.67 -7.25 3.58
C ASP A 147 30.95 -8.10 2.51
N PHE A 148 31.08 -7.69 1.24
CA PHE A 148 30.48 -8.36 0.09
C PHE A 148 31.29 -9.58 -0.43
N ASN A 149 32.56 -9.69 -0.01
CA ASN A 149 33.58 -10.60 -0.56
C ASN A 149 33.94 -11.79 0.35
N LEU A 150 33.22 -12.00 1.44
CA LEU A 150 33.52 -13.06 2.41
C LEU A 150 33.59 -14.45 1.74
N THR A 151 34.81 -15.00 1.69
CA THR A 151 35.08 -16.43 1.45
C THR A 151 35.59 -17.15 2.70
N SER A 152 35.92 -16.42 3.77
CA SER A 152 36.13 -16.94 5.13
C SER A 152 36.39 -15.79 6.10
N THR A 153 36.03 -16.00 7.36
CA THR A 153 36.23 -15.11 8.50
C THR A 153 37.70 -14.67 8.66
N GLN A 154 38.02 -13.45 8.21
CA GLN A 154 39.18 -12.73 8.71
C GLN A 154 38.67 -11.60 9.60
N ASN A 155 39.04 -11.64 10.89
CA ASN A 155 38.97 -10.46 11.76
C ASN A 155 39.82 -9.38 11.10
N ARG A 156 39.18 -8.37 10.52
CA ARG A 156 39.86 -7.15 10.10
C ARG A 156 39.68 -6.12 11.20
N ASP A 157 40.78 -5.50 11.59
CA ASP A 157 40.77 -4.30 12.41
C ASP A 157 39.90 -3.25 11.70
N MET A 158 38.88 -2.75 12.41
CA MET A 158 37.93 -1.76 11.91
C MET A 158 38.57 -0.37 11.86
N ASP A 159 39.48 -0.12 10.94
CA ASP A 159 39.90 1.26 10.61
C ASP A 159 38.84 1.93 9.71
N ASN A 160 37.60 2.04 10.22
CA ASN A 160 36.49 2.68 9.51
C ASN A 160 36.11 3.98 10.23
N CYS A 161 36.32 5.10 9.54
CA CYS A 161 35.83 6.42 9.94
C CYS A 161 34.41 6.64 9.38
N THR A 162 33.55 7.27 10.16
CA THR A 162 32.20 7.66 9.73
C THR A 162 32.01 9.14 9.98
N THR A 163 31.54 9.87 8.97
CA THR A 163 31.22 11.30 9.05
C THR A 163 29.71 11.47 8.97
N VAL A 164 29.10 11.92 10.07
CA VAL A 164 27.67 12.19 10.18
C VAL A 164 27.42 13.68 9.96
N TYR A 165 26.52 14.04 9.05
CA TYR A 165 26.14 15.42 8.77
C TYR A 165 24.91 15.87 9.55
N TYR A 166 25.01 17.08 10.11
CA TYR A 166 24.01 17.74 10.94
C TYR A 166 23.68 19.11 10.40
N CYS A 167 22.54 19.64 10.83
CA CYS A 167 22.02 20.96 10.51
C CYS A 167 21.73 21.74 11.79
N THR A 168 22.04 23.04 11.79
CA THR A 168 21.78 23.97 12.91
C THR A 168 20.69 25.00 12.61
N TRP A 169 20.07 24.93 11.44
CA TRP A 169 19.02 25.87 11.05
C TRP A 169 17.81 25.73 11.98
N GLY A 170 17.17 26.86 12.30
CA GLY A 170 16.03 26.87 13.24
C GLY A 170 16.42 26.83 14.73
N GLY A 171 17.72 26.83 15.05
CA GLY A 171 18.21 26.92 16.44
C GLY A 171 18.29 25.59 17.19
N THR A 172 17.90 24.49 16.56
CA THR A 172 17.99 23.13 17.11
C THR A 172 18.87 22.28 16.20
N VAL A 173 19.81 21.55 16.80
CA VAL A 173 20.67 20.59 16.09
C VAL A 173 19.85 19.37 15.68
N HIS A 174 19.91 19.00 14.39
CA HIS A 174 19.25 17.83 13.83
C HIS A 174 20.05 17.25 12.68
N TYR A 175 19.67 16.08 12.15
CA TYR A 175 20.35 15.50 11.00
C TYR A 175 20.14 16.33 9.73
N ALA A 176 21.18 16.46 8.92
CA ALA A 176 21.06 17.20 7.67
C ALA A 176 20.10 16.46 6.70
N GLY A 177 19.31 17.25 5.96
CA GLY A 177 18.43 16.80 4.88
C GLY A 177 18.53 17.78 3.72
N GLU A 178 17.74 17.56 2.67
CA GLU A 178 17.77 18.39 1.44
C GLU A 178 17.47 19.87 1.72
N ASN A 179 16.65 20.14 2.75
CA ASN A 179 16.29 21.50 3.15
C ASN A 179 17.36 22.22 3.99
N CYS A 180 18.45 21.55 4.38
CA CYS A 180 19.52 22.21 5.13
C CYS A 180 20.45 22.98 4.21
N THR A 181 20.47 24.30 4.35
CA THR A 181 21.38 25.15 3.55
C THR A 181 22.82 25.06 4.05
N ALA A 182 23.79 25.14 3.13
CA ALA A 182 25.22 24.93 3.40
C ALA A 182 25.79 25.72 4.58
N GLY A 183 25.24 26.90 4.89
CA GLY A 183 25.68 27.74 6.01
C GLY A 183 25.35 27.20 7.40
N TYR A 184 24.48 26.19 7.48
CA TYR A 184 24.05 25.58 8.73
C TYR A 184 24.46 24.11 8.85
N ILE A 185 25.09 23.56 7.81
CA ILE A 185 25.60 22.18 7.82
C ILE A 185 26.92 22.14 8.58
N TYR A 186 27.05 21.15 9.47
CA TYR A 186 28.33 20.76 10.05
C TYR A 186 28.41 19.23 10.13
N SER A 187 29.58 18.68 10.42
CA SER A 187 29.75 17.22 10.50
C SER A 187 30.57 16.81 11.71
N ILE A 188 30.32 15.60 12.19
CA ILE A 188 31.13 14.94 13.21
C ILE A 188 31.73 13.68 12.61
N THR A 189 33.04 13.55 12.65
CA THR A 189 33.76 12.36 12.18
C THR A 189 34.26 11.56 13.38
N SER A 190 33.89 10.28 13.43
CA SER A 190 34.39 9.34 14.44
C SER A 190 35.10 8.18 13.75
N CYS A 191 36.27 7.80 14.24
CA CYS A 191 37.08 6.68 13.74
C CYS A 191 37.30 5.66 14.85
N SER A 192 37.13 4.38 14.53
CA SER A 192 37.35 3.30 15.48
C SER A 192 38.86 3.01 15.59
N SER A 193 39.60 3.81 16.35
CA SER A 193 41.04 3.54 16.53
C SER A 193 41.25 2.33 17.44
N GLY A 194 41.88 1.28 16.90
CA GLY A 194 42.34 0.14 17.67
C GLY A 194 43.21 0.59 18.85
N SER A 195 42.85 0.15 20.05
CA SER A 195 43.53 0.46 21.31
C SER A 195 45.06 0.32 21.24
N GLY A 196 45.78 1.44 21.34
CA GLY A 196 47.24 1.51 21.43
C GLY A 196 47.67 2.75 22.22
N GLY A 197 48.30 2.53 23.39
CA GLY A 197 48.47 3.55 24.42
C GLY A 197 49.35 4.77 24.09
N GLY A 198 49.05 5.87 24.77
CA GLY A 198 50.04 6.72 25.45
C GLY A 198 50.63 7.91 24.70
N GLY A 199 50.24 9.12 25.14
CA GLY A 199 51.20 10.20 25.39
C GLY A 199 51.33 11.33 24.35
N SER A 200 50.97 12.53 24.81
CA SER A 200 51.65 13.82 24.58
C SER A 200 51.80 14.37 23.15
N GLY A 201 50.97 15.38 22.85
CA GLY A 201 51.38 16.71 22.35
C GLY A 201 52.44 16.79 21.25
N GLY A 202 52.00 17.10 20.04
CA GLY A 202 52.85 17.58 18.95
C GLY A 202 52.04 18.17 17.81
N SER A 203 52.23 19.47 17.55
CA SER A 203 51.73 20.16 16.36
C SER A 203 52.42 19.61 15.10
N GLY A 204 51.66 19.36 14.04
CA GLY A 204 52.18 19.37 12.67
C GLY A 204 51.74 18.23 11.75
N SER A 205 51.38 18.64 10.52
CA SER A 205 51.36 17.90 9.25
C SER A 205 50.40 16.70 9.12
N GLY A 206 49.45 16.85 8.20
CA GLY A 206 48.56 15.79 7.73
C GLY A 206 49.33 14.52 7.38
N SER A 207 48.96 13.44 8.05
CA SER A 207 49.43 12.10 7.77
C SER A 207 48.61 11.51 6.61
N PRO A 208 49.21 10.94 5.55
CA PRO A 208 48.50 10.48 4.35
C PRO A 208 47.69 9.17 4.51
N ASN A 209 47.46 8.72 5.74
CA ASN A 209 47.01 7.35 6.02
C ASN A 209 45.69 7.25 6.80
N ASP A 210 44.93 8.35 6.96
CA ASP A 210 43.58 8.21 7.51
C ASP A 210 42.65 7.65 6.42
N PRO A 211 41.88 6.59 6.71
CA PRO A 211 40.94 6.02 5.75
C PRO A 211 39.84 7.03 5.43
N ASP A 212 39.49 7.16 4.14
CA ASP A 212 38.39 8.03 3.70
C ASP A 212 37.10 7.64 4.45
N PRO A 213 36.46 8.59 5.17
CA PRO A 213 35.29 8.28 5.98
C PRO A 213 34.09 7.92 5.11
N VAL A 214 33.18 7.14 5.69
CA VAL A 214 31.85 6.92 5.13
C VAL A 214 30.95 8.10 5.49
N TYR A 215 30.36 8.75 4.49
CA TYR A 215 29.48 9.89 4.67
C TYR A 215 28.03 9.44 4.89
N THR A 216 27.37 9.99 5.92
CA THR A 216 25.96 9.68 6.18
C THR A 216 25.21 10.86 6.77
N ALA A 217 23.92 10.91 6.50
CA ALA A 217 22.96 11.73 7.21
C ALA A 217 21.80 10.78 7.53
N PRO A 218 21.51 10.53 8.82
CA PRO A 218 20.54 9.52 9.19
C PRO A 218 19.16 9.74 8.58
N VAL A 219 18.57 8.61 8.21
CA VAL A 219 17.16 8.51 7.79
C VAL A 219 16.40 7.91 8.94
N ILE A 220 15.31 8.54 9.34
CA ILE A 220 14.36 8.02 10.32
C ILE A 220 12.99 8.19 9.70
N ILE A 221 12.22 7.10 9.60
CA ILE A 221 10.86 7.17 9.10
C ILE A 221 9.91 7.43 10.28
N PRO A 222 9.13 8.52 10.27
CA PRO A 222 8.36 8.99 11.41
C PRO A 222 7.05 8.19 11.63
N TYR A 223 7.07 6.85 11.58
CA TYR A 223 5.83 6.03 11.63
C TYR A 223 4.91 6.38 12.81
N LYS A 224 5.49 6.61 14.00
CA LYS A 224 4.72 7.03 15.19
C LYS A 224 3.97 8.34 14.94
N GLN A 225 4.67 9.34 14.39
CA GLN A 225 4.08 10.64 14.11
C GLN A 225 3.00 10.54 13.04
N HIS A 226 3.26 9.78 11.98
CA HIS A 226 2.28 9.54 10.92
C HIS A 226 0.99 8.88 11.48
N VAL A 227 1.11 7.87 12.35
CA VAL A 227 -0.07 7.28 13.02
C VAL A 227 -0.78 8.31 13.91
N ILE A 228 -0.06 9.09 14.70
CA ILE A 228 -0.65 10.14 15.56
C ILE A 228 -1.42 11.18 14.74
N GLU A 229 -0.85 11.62 13.61
CA GLU A 229 -1.46 12.60 12.71
C GLU A 229 -2.67 12.03 11.99
N CYS A 230 -2.55 10.83 11.44
CA CYS A 230 -3.67 10.19 10.74
C CYS A 230 -4.82 9.85 11.68
N LEU A 231 -4.54 9.43 12.93
CA LEU A 231 -5.57 9.21 13.95
C LEU A 231 -6.03 10.51 14.64
N GLN A 232 -5.47 11.66 14.26
CA GLN A 232 -5.77 12.98 14.82
C GLN A 232 -5.59 13.07 16.35
N LEU A 233 -4.73 12.22 16.93
CA LEU A 233 -4.51 12.12 18.38
C LEU A 233 -3.77 13.33 18.96
N ASN A 234 -3.18 14.17 18.10
CA ASN A 234 -2.58 15.46 18.45
C ASN A 234 -3.63 16.56 18.69
N GLN A 235 -4.89 16.35 18.30
CA GLN A 235 -5.97 17.30 18.52
C GLN A 235 -6.62 17.07 19.89
N VAL A 236 -6.89 18.16 20.62
CA VAL A 236 -7.45 18.10 21.98
C VAL A 236 -8.74 17.29 22.05
N GLU A 237 -9.61 17.40 21.05
CA GLU A 237 -10.91 16.73 20.99
C GLU A 237 -10.81 15.21 20.84
N ASN A 238 -9.71 14.73 20.25
CA ASN A 238 -9.46 13.31 19.97
C ASN A 238 -8.31 12.72 20.82
N THR A 239 -7.87 13.42 21.87
CA THR A 239 -6.77 12.95 22.71
C THR A 239 -7.14 11.66 23.46
N ASN A 240 -6.71 10.52 22.93
CA ASN A 240 -6.73 9.24 23.65
C ASN A 240 -5.33 8.97 24.21
N LEU A 241 -5.12 9.35 25.48
CA LEU A 241 -3.82 9.22 26.15
C LEU A 241 -3.35 7.76 26.25
N THR A 242 -4.27 6.81 26.40
CA THR A 242 -3.96 5.38 26.48
C THR A 242 -3.38 4.89 25.15
N ILE A 243 -4.06 5.19 24.05
CA ILE A 243 -3.60 4.86 22.69
C ILE A 243 -2.29 5.58 22.37
N SER A 244 -2.19 6.88 22.68
CA SER A 244 -0.99 7.66 22.43
C SER A 244 0.22 7.09 23.17
N ASN A 245 0.07 6.75 24.46
CA ASN A 245 1.14 6.12 25.24
C ASN A 245 1.54 4.75 24.67
N TRP A 246 0.57 3.98 24.17
CA TRP A 246 0.86 2.72 23.49
C TRP A 246 1.64 2.93 22.19
N ILE A 247 1.29 3.92 21.37
CA ILE A 247 2.03 4.27 20.13
C ILE A 247 3.46 4.73 20.46
N TYR A 248 3.64 5.53 21.52
CA TYR A 248 4.96 6.03 21.90
C TYR A 248 5.87 4.97 22.52
N ASN A 249 5.33 3.86 23.03
CA ASN A 249 6.14 2.75 23.56
C ASN A 249 7.04 2.15 22.47
N SER A 250 8.34 2.03 22.75
CA SER A 250 9.33 1.43 21.84
C SER A 250 9.03 -0.02 21.50
N ASP A 251 8.47 -0.78 22.43
CA ASP A 251 8.22 -2.21 22.26
C ASP A 251 7.14 -2.48 21.19
N ASN A 252 6.32 -1.47 20.89
CA ASN A 252 5.23 -1.55 19.92
C ASN A 252 5.66 -1.10 18.51
N PHE A 253 6.95 -0.81 18.28
CA PHE A 253 7.45 -0.21 17.03
C PHE A 253 6.98 -0.97 15.77
N PHE A 254 7.09 -2.30 15.75
CA PHE A 254 6.67 -3.10 14.60
C PHE A 254 5.17 -3.01 14.33
N GLN A 255 4.35 -2.97 15.37
CA GLN A 255 2.90 -2.81 15.25
C GLN A 255 2.55 -1.43 14.72
N VAL A 256 3.16 -0.39 15.28
CA VAL A 256 2.97 1.00 14.84
C VAL A 256 3.39 1.19 13.39
N ARG A 257 4.48 0.54 12.96
CA ARG A 257 4.90 0.52 11.55
C ARG A 257 3.83 -0.10 10.66
N LYS A 258 3.34 -1.32 10.98
CA LYS A 258 2.27 -1.98 10.20
C LYS A 258 1.04 -1.06 10.10
N MET A 259 0.62 -0.46 11.21
CA MET A 259 -0.50 0.49 11.25
C MET A 259 -0.23 1.74 10.41
N SER A 260 0.98 2.30 10.47
CA SER A 260 1.38 3.46 9.67
C SER A 260 1.29 3.18 8.17
N THR A 261 1.82 2.03 7.73
CA THR A 261 1.75 1.59 6.34
C THR A 261 0.31 1.37 5.91
N PHE A 262 -0.49 0.70 6.75
CA PHE A 262 -1.91 0.49 6.51
C PHE A 262 -2.68 1.82 6.34
N LEU A 263 -2.49 2.76 7.27
CA LEU A 263 -3.12 4.08 7.21
C LEU A 263 -2.71 4.84 5.95
N SER A 264 -1.41 4.82 5.60
CA SER A 264 -0.90 5.46 4.39
C SER A 264 -1.56 4.87 3.14
N ASN A 265 -1.64 3.55 3.04
CA ASN A 265 -2.25 2.86 1.90
C ASN A 265 -3.75 3.17 1.77
N LYS A 266 -4.41 3.49 2.89
CA LYS A 266 -5.83 3.85 2.94
C LYS A 266 -6.07 5.35 2.99
N ASN A 267 -5.07 6.16 2.68
CA ASN A 267 -5.12 7.63 2.68
C ASN A 267 -5.70 8.19 3.99
N CYS A 268 -5.44 7.52 5.10
CA CYS A 268 -5.94 7.86 6.43
C CYS A 268 -7.45 8.10 6.48
N SER A 269 -8.23 7.27 5.78
CA SER A 269 -9.69 7.34 5.81
C SER A 269 -10.26 7.13 7.22
N GLU A 270 -11.43 7.72 7.52
CA GLU A 270 -12.08 7.60 8.84
C GLU A 270 -12.27 6.13 9.28
N LYS A 271 -12.60 5.24 8.35
CA LYS A 271 -12.72 3.79 8.61
C LYS A 271 -11.37 3.17 8.98
N ALA A 272 -10.32 3.49 8.24
CA ALA A 272 -8.97 3.00 8.55
C ALA A 272 -8.49 3.51 9.91
N GLN A 273 -8.81 4.75 10.26
CA GLN A 273 -8.53 5.32 11.58
C GLN A 273 -9.28 4.56 12.69
N ALA A 274 -10.59 4.38 12.53
CA ALA A 274 -11.44 3.66 13.48
C ALA A 274 -10.95 2.22 13.69
N PHE A 275 -10.54 1.54 12.64
CA PHE A 275 -9.98 0.19 12.73
C PHE A 275 -8.66 0.15 13.51
N VAL A 276 -7.72 1.04 13.21
CA VAL A 276 -6.43 1.07 13.90
C VAL A 276 -6.64 1.39 15.37
N ILE A 277 -7.54 2.32 15.70
CA ILE A 277 -7.93 2.62 17.08
C ILE A 277 -8.48 1.36 17.77
N ALA A 278 -9.47 0.70 17.18
CA ALA A 278 -10.08 -0.51 17.74
C ALA A 278 -9.05 -1.65 17.90
N SER A 279 -8.12 -1.79 16.96
CA SER A 279 -7.04 -2.78 17.02
C SER A 279 -6.07 -2.49 18.15
N ILE A 280 -5.67 -1.23 18.34
CA ILE A 280 -4.82 -0.83 19.48
C ILE A 280 -5.54 -1.15 20.80
N GLU A 281 -6.82 -0.82 20.91
CA GLU A 281 -7.62 -1.12 22.11
C GLU A 281 -7.71 -2.63 22.37
N ALA A 282 -7.96 -3.44 21.33
CA ALA A 282 -7.98 -4.90 21.43
C ALA A 282 -6.63 -5.47 21.88
N ILE A 283 -5.51 -4.94 21.35
CA ILE A 283 -4.16 -5.35 21.79
C ILE A 283 -3.92 -4.98 23.25
N ILE A 284 -4.30 -3.76 23.67
CA ILE A 284 -4.15 -3.29 25.05
C ILE A 284 -4.97 -4.16 26.02
N ASN A 285 -6.17 -4.58 25.61
CA ASN A 285 -7.05 -5.44 26.39
C ASN A 285 -6.61 -6.92 26.40
N GLY A 286 -5.68 -7.31 25.52
CA GLY A 286 -5.25 -8.70 25.35
C GLY A 286 -6.25 -9.57 24.58
N ASP A 287 -7.15 -8.94 23.80
CA ASP A 287 -8.11 -9.63 22.94
C ASP A 287 -7.43 -10.18 21.68
N ILE A 288 -6.37 -9.51 21.21
CA ILE A 288 -5.48 -9.94 20.13
C ILE A 288 -4.03 -9.65 20.51
N ASP A 289 -3.08 -10.47 20.03
CA ASP A 289 -1.65 -10.30 20.38
C ASP A 289 -0.93 -9.29 19.48
N GLU A 290 -1.41 -9.09 18.26
CA GLU A 290 -0.79 -8.20 17.27
C GLU A 290 -1.78 -7.57 16.30
N PHE A 291 -1.36 -6.49 15.66
CA PHE A 291 -2.09 -5.88 14.56
C PHE A 291 -2.01 -6.79 13.33
N ASN A 292 -3.18 -7.20 12.87
CA ASN A 292 -3.35 -7.99 11.67
C ASN A 292 -4.42 -7.35 10.79
N GLU A 293 -4.05 -6.93 9.58
CA GLU A 293 -4.98 -6.38 8.60
C GLU A 293 -6.09 -7.38 8.23
N ASP A 294 -5.83 -8.69 8.31
CA ASP A 294 -6.84 -9.72 8.04
C ASP A 294 -7.94 -9.73 9.13
N PHE A 295 -7.66 -9.27 10.34
CA PHE A 295 -8.67 -9.12 11.40
C PHE A 295 -9.72 -8.05 11.02
N TYR A 296 -9.33 -7.04 10.23
CA TYR A 296 -10.27 -6.06 9.70
C TYR A 296 -11.33 -6.71 8.80
N THR A 297 -10.94 -7.75 8.05
CA THR A 297 -11.83 -8.49 7.16
C THR A 297 -12.74 -9.49 7.91
N TRP A 298 -12.82 -9.47 9.25
CA TRP A 298 -13.78 -10.30 9.99
C TRP A 298 -15.24 -10.07 9.60
N GLY A 299 -15.57 -8.93 8.98
CA GLY A 299 -16.87 -8.71 8.35
C GLY A 299 -17.12 -9.59 7.12
N VAL A 300 -16.06 -10.09 6.48
CA VAL A 300 -16.15 -10.94 5.29
C VAL A 300 -16.00 -12.40 5.69
N THR A 301 -17.06 -13.18 5.48
CA THR A 301 -17.11 -14.60 5.83
C THR A 301 -17.39 -15.45 4.60
N LYS A 302 -17.05 -16.74 4.68
CA LYS A 302 -17.35 -17.76 3.69
C LYS A 302 -18.08 -18.88 4.40
N ASP A 303 -19.11 -19.46 3.81
CA ASP A 303 -19.69 -20.68 4.37
C ASP A 303 -19.03 -21.95 3.86
N ASP A 304 -19.42 -23.07 4.47
CA ASP A 304 -18.92 -24.41 4.18
C ASP A 304 -19.14 -24.86 2.73
N THR A 305 -20.04 -24.20 1.97
CA THR A 305 -20.25 -24.53 0.55
C THR A 305 -19.25 -23.83 -0.34
N PHE A 306 -18.75 -22.67 0.10
CA PHE A 306 -17.76 -21.87 -0.61
C PHE A 306 -16.34 -22.28 -0.23
N VAL A 307 -16.06 -22.50 1.06
CA VAL A 307 -14.72 -22.89 1.54
C VAL A 307 -14.21 -24.15 0.82
N ASP A 308 -12.95 -24.13 0.42
CA ASP A 308 -12.26 -25.20 -0.33
C ASP A 308 -12.84 -25.46 -1.75
N SER A 309 -13.67 -24.57 -2.29
CA SER A 309 -14.17 -24.64 -3.67
C SER A 309 -13.21 -24.00 -4.69
N GLU A 310 -13.48 -24.18 -5.99
CA GLU A 310 -12.75 -23.47 -7.05
C GLU A 310 -12.99 -21.95 -6.98
N LEU A 311 -14.21 -21.50 -6.66
CA LEU A 311 -14.50 -20.09 -6.38
C LEU A 311 -13.71 -19.55 -5.19
N ASP A 312 -13.49 -20.33 -4.13
CA ASP A 312 -12.66 -19.93 -3.00
C ASP A 312 -11.19 -19.75 -3.39
N CYS A 313 -10.65 -20.67 -4.17
CA CYS A 313 -9.32 -20.53 -4.75
C CYS A 313 -9.19 -19.25 -5.61
N ILE A 314 -10.19 -18.93 -6.43
CA ILE A 314 -10.21 -17.69 -7.22
C ILE A 314 -10.34 -16.46 -6.33
N TYR A 315 -11.22 -16.49 -5.32
CA TYR A 315 -11.38 -15.42 -4.34
C TYR A 315 -10.05 -15.10 -3.65
N GLU A 316 -9.31 -16.10 -3.17
CA GLU A 316 -8.02 -15.88 -2.50
C GLU A 316 -6.97 -15.28 -3.44
N LYS A 317 -6.99 -15.65 -4.72
CA LYS A 317 -6.13 -15.01 -5.74
C LYS A 317 -6.52 -13.56 -5.99
N LEU A 318 -7.82 -13.27 -6.09
CA LEU A 318 -8.32 -11.90 -6.22
C LEU A 318 -8.03 -11.07 -4.97
N LYS A 319 -8.00 -11.67 -3.77
CA LYS A 319 -7.62 -11.01 -2.51
C LYS A 319 -6.10 -10.77 -2.42
N GLY A 320 -5.30 -11.76 -2.85
CA GLY A 320 -3.85 -11.84 -2.61
C GLY A 320 -2.92 -11.33 -3.73
N GLY A 321 -3.44 -10.71 -4.80
CA GLY A 321 -2.63 -10.22 -5.91
C GLY A 321 -1.45 -9.33 -5.50
N ASN A 322 -0.25 -9.63 -6.02
CA ASN A 322 1.06 -9.06 -5.65
C ASN A 322 1.31 -7.59 -6.10
N LEU A 323 0.27 -6.83 -6.42
CA LEU A 323 0.38 -5.47 -6.92
C LEU A 323 -0.47 -4.54 -6.03
N GLY A 324 0.16 -3.49 -5.49
CA GLY A 324 -0.52 -2.46 -4.72
C GLY A 324 -1.72 -1.88 -5.47
N ASN A 325 -2.78 -1.55 -4.73
CA ASN A 325 -4.10 -1.10 -5.20
C ASN A 325 -4.85 -2.14 -6.05
N ASN A 326 -5.44 -3.12 -5.36
CA ASN A 326 -6.40 -4.05 -5.97
C ASN A 326 -7.81 -3.65 -5.54
N PHE A 327 -8.62 -3.19 -6.51
CA PHE A 327 -9.97 -2.70 -6.24
C PHE A 327 -10.88 -3.76 -5.59
N PHE A 328 -10.66 -5.05 -5.86
CA PHE A 328 -11.41 -6.14 -5.23
C PHE A 328 -11.16 -6.16 -3.72
N LYS A 329 -9.87 -6.08 -3.31
CA LYS A 329 -9.47 -5.97 -1.90
C LYS A 329 -9.99 -4.67 -1.28
N ASP A 330 -10.02 -3.57 -2.04
CA ASP A 330 -10.54 -2.29 -1.56
C ASP A 330 -12.06 -2.30 -1.35
N MET A 331 -12.83 -3.03 -2.17
CA MET A 331 -14.27 -3.20 -1.93
C MET A 331 -14.55 -4.14 -0.75
N LEU A 332 -13.78 -5.23 -0.59
CA LEU A 332 -13.89 -6.09 0.59
C LEU A 332 -13.66 -5.34 1.90
N PHE A 333 -12.81 -4.31 1.87
CA PHE A 333 -12.50 -3.43 2.99
C PHE A 333 -13.72 -2.63 3.49
N GLU A 334 -14.79 -2.55 2.71
CA GLU A 334 -15.95 -1.75 3.05
C GLU A 334 -16.92 -2.48 3.99
N PHE A 335 -16.70 -3.78 4.22
CA PHE A 335 -17.49 -4.65 5.07
C PHE A 335 -16.77 -4.97 6.38
N ASP A 336 -17.51 -4.93 7.49
CA ASP A 336 -17.01 -5.15 8.86
C ASP A 336 -18.00 -6.01 9.66
N GLN A 337 -17.77 -6.20 10.96
CA GLN A 337 -18.63 -7.04 11.81
C GLN A 337 -20.06 -6.50 11.95
N LEU A 338 -20.27 -5.19 11.77
CA LEU A 338 -21.59 -4.56 11.85
C LEU A 338 -22.31 -4.65 10.51
N THR A 339 -21.57 -4.57 9.40
CA THR A 339 -22.12 -4.78 8.04
C THR A 339 -21.43 -5.94 7.35
N PRO A 340 -21.72 -7.19 7.75
CA PRO A 340 -20.98 -8.35 7.27
C PRO A 340 -21.35 -8.68 5.82
N LEU A 341 -20.37 -9.21 5.10
CA LEU A 341 -20.50 -9.81 3.78
C LEU A 341 -20.22 -11.31 3.89
N LYS A 342 -21.06 -12.13 3.27
CA LYS A 342 -20.89 -13.58 3.22
C LYS A 342 -20.77 -14.07 1.78
N PHE A 343 -19.86 -14.99 1.52
CA PHE A 343 -19.78 -15.73 0.25
C PHE A 343 -20.34 -17.15 0.43
N SER A 344 -21.19 -17.58 -0.50
CA SER A 344 -21.80 -18.91 -0.51
C SER A 344 -22.01 -19.47 -1.92
N ILE A 345 -22.18 -20.79 -2.03
CA ILE A 345 -22.57 -21.48 -3.26
C ILE A 345 -23.96 -22.08 -3.07
N GLY A 346 -24.92 -21.67 -3.89
CA GLY A 346 -26.31 -22.04 -3.69
C GLY A 346 -27.25 -21.71 -4.84
N PRO A 347 -28.57 -21.94 -4.64
CA PRO A 347 -29.57 -21.54 -5.62
C PRO A 347 -29.68 -20.01 -5.69
N THR A 348 -29.64 -19.47 -6.89
CA THR A 348 -29.86 -18.05 -7.19
C THR A 348 -31.31 -17.81 -7.63
N PRO A 349 -31.86 -16.59 -7.43
CA PRO A 349 -33.09 -16.19 -8.11
C PRO A 349 -32.97 -16.39 -9.62
N ASN A 350 -34.06 -16.81 -10.28
CA ASN A 350 -34.13 -16.99 -11.74
C ASN A 350 -33.09 -17.94 -12.39
N SER A 351 -32.29 -18.67 -11.61
CA SER A 351 -31.15 -19.48 -12.11
C SER A 351 -30.01 -18.64 -12.68
N ASP A 352 -29.85 -17.41 -12.20
CA ASP A 352 -28.74 -16.52 -12.57
C ASP A 352 -27.38 -17.09 -12.12
N TYR A 353 -26.28 -16.64 -12.72
CA TYR A 353 -24.95 -17.19 -12.42
C TYR A 353 -24.49 -16.90 -10.99
N ALA A 354 -24.80 -15.71 -10.49
CA ALA A 354 -24.64 -15.33 -9.11
C ALA A 354 -25.73 -14.30 -8.73
N PHE A 355 -25.84 -14.00 -7.44
CA PHE A 355 -26.79 -13.03 -6.93
C PHE A 355 -26.27 -12.40 -5.64
N THR A 356 -26.23 -11.07 -5.64
CA THR A 356 -25.99 -10.29 -4.43
C THR A 356 -27.30 -10.01 -3.70
N LYS A 357 -27.34 -10.45 -2.46
CA LYS A 357 -28.46 -10.33 -1.55
C LYS A 357 -28.13 -9.33 -0.45
N GLY A 358 -29.01 -8.38 -0.19
CA GLY A 358 -28.99 -7.59 1.04
C GLY A 358 -30.09 -8.02 2.00
N GLU A 359 -29.83 -7.94 3.30
CA GLU A 359 -30.83 -8.16 4.34
C GLU A 359 -30.65 -7.15 5.46
N THR A 360 -31.75 -6.69 6.04
CA THR A 360 -31.72 -5.81 7.20
C THR A 360 -31.97 -6.65 8.45
N THR A 361 -30.95 -6.82 9.28
CA THR A 361 -30.99 -7.66 10.48
C THR A 361 -30.84 -6.81 11.75
N THR A 362 -31.71 -7.01 12.74
CA THR A 362 -31.55 -6.35 14.05
C THR A 362 -30.65 -7.19 14.97
N ILE A 363 -29.44 -6.71 15.24
CA ILE A 363 -28.47 -7.31 16.15
C ILE A 363 -28.32 -6.38 17.37
N PHE A 364 -28.47 -6.92 18.58
CA PHE A 364 -28.40 -6.15 19.84
C PHE A 364 -29.34 -4.93 19.94
N GLY A 365 -30.48 -4.96 19.23
CA GLY A 365 -31.44 -3.85 19.21
C GLY A 365 -31.06 -2.69 18.29
N GLN A 366 -29.96 -2.83 17.56
CA GLN A 366 -29.59 -1.97 16.43
C GLN A 366 -29.85 -2.72 15.13
N THR A 367 -30.39 -2.02 14.15
CA THR A 367 -30.68 -2.58 12.84
C THR A 367 -29.48 -2.33 11.95
N HIS A 368 -28.91 -3.40 11.38
CA HIS A 368 -27.76 -3.37 10.51
C HIS A 368 -28.06 -4.12 9.22
N ALA A 369 -27.53 -3.65 8.10
CA ALA A 369 -27.56 -4.41 6.88
C ALA A 369 -26.46 -5.48 6.87
N SER A 370 -26.79 -6.65 6.30
CA SER A 370 -25.87 -7.73 6.01
C SER A 370 -26.00 -8.13 4.55
N TYR A 371 -24.92 -8.57 3.94
CA TYR A 371 -24.85 -8.87 2.51
C TYR A 371 -24.40 -10.32 2.30
N GLU A 372 -24.92 -10.96 1.26
CA GLU A 372 -24.51 -12.29 0.84
C GLU A 372 -24.35 -12.33 -0.68
N ILE A 373 -23.19 -12.77 -1.15
CA ILE A 373 -22.93 -13.10 -2.55
C ILE A 373 -23.12 -14.60 -2.71
N ILE A 374 -24.18 -14.98 -3.43
CA ILE A 374 -24.55 -16.37 -3.68
C ILE A 374 -24.15 -16.71 -5.11
N SER A 375 -23.11 -17.52 -5.27
CA SER A 375 -22.72 -18.06 -6.58
C SER A 375 -23.50 -19.34 -6.88
N SER A 376 -23.96 -19.51 -8.11
CA SER A 376 -24.60 -20.76 -8.52
C SER A 376 -23.59 -21.90 -8.68
N ALA A 377 -24.07 -23.14 -8.67
CA ALA A 377 -23.24 -24.31 -9.02
C ALA A 377 -22.67 -24.24 -10.45
N ASN A 378 -23.30 -23.49 -11.36
CA ASN A 378 -22.79 -23.28 -12.71
C ASN A 378 -21.57 -22.35 -12.70
N ALA A 379 -21.60 -21.28 -11.89
CA ALA A 379 -20.47 -20.38 -11.71
C ALA A 379 -19.26 -21.12 -11.10
N GLU A 380 -19.49 -22.04 -10.17
CA GLU A 380 -18.44 -22.91 -9.61
C GLU A 380 -17.79 -23.80 -10.67
N SER A 381 -18.53 -24.22 -11.68
CA SER A 381 -17.99 -25.01 -12.80
C SER A 381 -17.40 -24.16 -13.94
N ALA A 382 -17.57 -22.84 -13.91
CA ALA A 382 -17.18 -21.98 -15.03
C ALA A 382 -15.64 -21.86 -15.17
N SER A 383 -15.19 -21.22 -16.25
CA SER A 383 -13.77 -20.90 -16.41
C SER A 383 -13.27 -19.97 -15.30
N ASN A 384 -11.96 -19.96 -15.02
CA ASN A 384 -11.40 -19.04 -14.03
C ASN A 384 -11.71 -17.58 -14.34
N LEU A 385 -11.69 -17.22 -15.62
CA LEU A 385 -11.92 -15.84 -16.05
C LEU A 385 -13.35 -15.41 -15.73
N ASP A 386 -14.31 -16.29 -15.99
CA ASP A 386 -15.73 -16.09 -15.67
C ASP A 386 -15.97 -16.01 -14.15
N LYS A 387 -15.31 -16.89 -13.37
CA LYS A 387 -15.31 -16.83 -11.90
C LYS A 387 -14.78 -15.49 -11.37
N MET A 388 -13.69 -15.00 -11.96
CA MET A 388 -13.09 -13.73 -11.55
C MET A 388 -14.02 -12.54 -11.80
N VAL A 389 -14.65 -12.51 -12.98
CA VAL A 389 -15.65 -11.48 -13.33
C VAL A 389 -16.85 -11.57 -12.41
N THR A 390 -17.44 -12.76 -12.27
CA THR A 390 -18.63 -13.00 -11.43
C THR A 390 -18.40 -12.52 -9.99
N LEU A 391 -17.31 -12.94 -9.34
CA LEU A 391 -17.02 -12.51 -7.96
C LEU A 391 -16.81 -11.00 -7.85
N SER A 392 -16.14 -10.39 -8.82
CA SER A 392 -15.86 -8.94 -8.81
C SER A 392 -17.11 -8.11 -9.07
N HIS A 393 -18.01 -8.59 -9.94
CA HIS A 393 -19.30 -7.97 -10.27
C HIS A 393 -20.24 -7.99 -9.07
N GLU A 394 -20.42 -9.15 -8.45
CA GLU A 394 -21.29 -9.27 -7.28
C GLU A 394 -20.74 -8.50 -6.07
N LEU A 395 -19.41 -8.44 -5.90
CA LEU A 395 -18.82 -7.61 -4.85
C LEU A 395 -19.09 -6.11 -5.08
N MET A 396 -19.15 -5.67 -6.33
CA MET A 396 -19.51 -4.29 -6.67
C MET A 396 -20.97 -4.00 -6.30
N HIS A 397 -21.89 -4.93 -6.60
CA HIS A 397 -23.28 -4.83 -6.15
C HIS A 397 -23.36 -4.72 -4.63
N ALA A 398 -22.65 -5.57 -3.90
CA ALA A 398 -22.67 -5.54 -2.43
C ALA A 398 -22.18 -4.19 -1.91
N PHE A 399 -21.08 -3.65 -2.47
CA PHE A 399 -20.51 -2.38 -2.08
C PHE A 399 -21.45 -1.19 -2.38
N MET A 400 -22.09 -1.21 -3.54
CA MET A 400 -23.11 -0.23 -3.92
C MET A 400 -24.33 -0.30 -2.99
N PHE A 401 -24.86 -1.49 -2.75
CA PHE A 401 -26.02 -1.69 -1.87
C PHE A 401 -25.73 -1.21 -0.45
N LYS A 402 -24.51 -1.46 0.04
CA LYS A 402 -24.05 -0.91 1.31
C LYS A 402 -24.11 0.59 1.35
N SER A 403 -23.53 1.25 0.36
CA SER A 403 -23.49 2.72 0.30
C SER A 403 -24.90 3.34 0.25
N LEU A 404 -25.79 2.76 -0.57
CA LEU A 404 -27.16 3.26 -0.72
C LEU A 404 -28.04 3.01 0.51
N GLU A 405 -27.83 1.90 1.22
CA GLU A 405 -28.54 1.58 2.46
C GLU A 405 -28.07 2.47 3.62
N ASP A 406 -26.75 2.69 3.77
CA ASP A 406 -26.17 3.61 4.76
C ASP A 406 -26.77 5.04 4.61
N TRP A 407 -27.12 5.44 3.38
CA TRP A 407 -27.76 6.73 3.09
C TRP A 407 -29.28 6.75 3.25
N GLY A 408 -29.89 5.58 3.51
CA GLY A 408 -31.33 5.41 3.63
C GLY A 408 -32.08 5.60 2.31
N ILE A 409 -31.44 5.27 1.18
CA ILE A 409 -32.05 5.37 -0.16
C ILE A 409 -32.78 4.06 -0.52
N ILE A 410 -32.15 2.92 -0.20
CA ILE A 410 -32.70 1.58 -0.48
C ILE A 410 -33.01 0.79 0.77
N SER A 411 -33.89 -0.19 0.59
CA SER A 411 -34.12 -1.30 1.51
C SER A 411 -34.17 -2.61 0.70
N PHE A 412 -34.32 -3.75 1.35
CA PHE A 412 -34.28 -5.06 0.70
C PHE A 412 -35.61 -5.80 0.83
N ASP A 413 -36.06 -6.41 -0.26
CA ASP A 413 -37.28 -7.23 -0.27
C ASP A 413 -37.06 -8.60 0.40
N ASN A 414 -38.08 -9.46 0.40
CA ASN A 414 -38.02 -10.76 1.06
C ASN A 414 -37.01 -11.75 0.44
N ILE A 415 -36.53 -11.48 -0.77
CA ILE A 415 -35.49 -12.29 -1.43
C ILE A 415 -34.13 -11.55 -1.44
N GLY A 416 -34.08 -10.38 -0.80
CA GLY A 416 -32.90 -9.55 -0.62
C GLY A 416 -32.54 -8.69 -1.83
N ARG A 417 -33.48 -8.44 -2.76
CA ARG A 417 -33.28 -7.48 -3.84
C ARG A 417 -33.45 -6.06 -3.33
N PRO A 418 -32.61 -5.11 -3.79
CA PRO A 418 -32.76 -3.70 -3.42
C PRO A 418 -34.04 -3.12 -4.03
N TYR A 419 -34.73 -2.28 -3.26
CA TYR A 419 -35.80 -1.40 -3.74
C TYR A 419 -35.66 -0.02 -3.08
N LEU A 420 -36.15 1.02 -3.75
CA LEU A 420 -36.09 2.38 -3.24
C LEU A 420 -37.10 2.56 -2.10
N ILE A 421 -36.67 3.12 -0.96
CA ILE A 421 -37.53 3.33 0.21
C ILE A 421 -38.64 4.33 -0.10
N GLU A 422 -38.26 5.41 -0.79
CA GLU A 422 -39.16 6.46 -1.24
C GLU A 422 -39.62 6.18 -2.66
N THR A 423 -40.85 6.59 -3.00
CA THR A 423 -41.31 6.49 -4.39
C THR A 423 -40.52 7.47 -5.27
N TYR A 424 -40.45 7.20 -6.58
CA TYR A 424 -39.87 8.17 -7.51
C TYR A 424 -40.46 9.58 -7.29
N ASP A 425 -41.77 9.67 -7.10
CA ASP A 425 -42.45 10.94 -6.85
C ASP A 425 -41.99 11.61 -5.54
N ASP A 426 -41.73 10.86 -4.47
CA ASP A 426 -41.28 11.45 -3.20
C ASP A 426 -39.79 11.84 -3.23
N MET A 427 -38.96 11.05 -3.91
CA MET A 427 -37.51 11.22 -3.98
C MET A 427 -37.08 12.26 -5.04
N CYS A 428 -37.85 12.39 -6.14
CA CYS A 428 -37.45 13.15 -7.33
C CYS A 428 -38.31 14.39 -7.63
N GLN A 429 -39.39 14.68 -6.88
CA GLN A 429 -40.26 15.86 -7.12
C GLN A 429 -39.81 17.18 -6.47
N ASP A 430 -38.56 17.33 -6.06
CA ASP A 430 -38.09 18.69 -5.75
C ASP A 430 -37.91 19.42 -7.10
N ASP A 431 -38.85 20.33 -7.43
CA ASP A 431 -39.00 21.12 -8.67
C ASP A 431 -37.75 21.93 -9.10
N ASN A 432 -36.58 21.70 -8.50
CA ASN A 432 -35.32 22.39 -8.73
C ASN A 432 -34.32 21.63 -9.62
N LEU A 433 -34.67 20.42 -10.12
CA LEU A 433 -33.80 19.68 -11.06
C LEU A 433 -33.77 20.28 -12.48
N ASP A 434 -34.64 21.25 -12.78
CA ASP A 434 -34.74 21.95 -14.07
C ASP A 434 -33.64 23.01 -14.33
N GLU A 435 -32.78 23.31 -13.36
CA GLU A 435 -31.62 24.20 -13.55
C GLU A 435 -30.32 23.39 -13.73
N GLU A 436 -29.29 23.96 -14.37
CA GLU A 436 -27.95 23.36 -14.53
C GLU A 436 -27.32 23.04 -13.15
N ILE A 437 -27.73 21.95 -12.51
CA ILE A 437 -27.18 21.50 -11.24
C ILE A 437 -25.77 21.01 -11.51
N ASN A 438 -24.80 21.73 -10.95
CA ASN A 438 -23.44 21.24 -10.90
C ASN A 438 -23.36 20.12 -9.86
N ILE A 439 -23.46 18.87 -10.31
CA ILE A 439 -23.39 17.65 -9.49
C ILE A 439 -22.16 17.60 -8.58
N ASN A 440 -21.08 18.32 -8.92
CA ASN A 440 -19.87 18.37 -8.10
C ASN A 440 -20.04 19.17 -6.81
N LEU A 441 -21.08 20.00 -6.71
CA LEU A 441 -21.43 20.79 -5.52
C LEU A 441 -22.41 20.06 -4.58
N LEU A 442 -23.02 18.97 -5.05
CA LEU A 442 -23.91 18.14 -4.23
C LEU A 442 -23.11 17.32 -3.21
N SER A 443 -23.73 17.06 -2.06
CA SER A 443 -23.23 16.01 -1.16
C SER A 443 -23.21 14.67 -1.88
N MET A 444 -22.45 13.69 -1.38
CA MET A 444 -22.39 12.38 -2.01
C MET A 444 -23.81 11.77 -2.09
N LYS A 445 -24.55 11.75 -0.97
CA LYS A 445 -25.94 11.29 -0.92
C LYS A 445 -26.83 12.00 -1.95
N ASP A 446 -26.81 13.33 -2.03
CA ASP A 446 -27.68 14.08 -2.94
C ASP A 446 -27.31 13.84 -4.40
N ARG A 447 -26.02 13.65 -4.70
CA ARG A 447 -25.56 13.26 -6.04
C ARG A 447 -26.12 11.90 -6.45
N TRP A 448 -26.19 10.95 -5.51
CA TRP A 448 -26.77 9.63 -5.77
C TRP A 448 -28.28 9.67 -5.99
N VAL A 449 -28.99 10.43 -5.16
CA VAL A 449 -30.43 10.68 -5.36
C VAL A 449 -30.67 11.28 -6.75
N PHE A 450 -29.91 12.32 -7.12
CA PHE A 450 -29.99 12.94 -8.44
C PHE A 450 -29.78 11.93 -9.57
N LEU A 451 -28.71 11.14 -9.51
CA LEU A 451 -28.40 10.15 -10.55
C LEU A 451 -29.46 9.04 -10.66
N ILE A 452 -29.98 8.57 -9.53
CA ILE A 452 -31.07 7.59 -9.53
C ILE A 452 -32.31 8.20 -10.17
N CYS A 453 -32.66 9.44 -9.83
CA CYS A 453 -33.79 10.14 -10.46
C CYS A 453 -33.61 10.26 -11.97
N GLU A 454 -32.44 10.69 -12.46
CA GLU A 454 -32.14 10.77 -13.90
C GLU A 454 -32.26 9.40 -14.60
N ILE A 455 -31.77 8.32 -13.98
CA ILE A 455 -31.86 6.96 -14.53
C ILE A 455 -33.32 6.51 -14.62
N LEU A 456 -34.10 6.77 -13.56
CA LEU A 456 -35.50 6.34 -13.51
C LEU A 456 -36.38 7.16 -14.46
N GLU A 457 -36.16 8.47 -14.57
CA GLU A 457 -36.89 9.36 -15.50
C GLU A 457 -36.75 8.89 -16.96
N ASN A 458 -35.55 8.42 -17.32
CA ASN A 458 -35.26 7.92 -18.66
C ASN A 458 -35.63 6.44 -18.86
N SER A 459 -36.17 5.76 -17.85
CA SER A 459 -36.57 4.36 -17.96
C SER A 459 -38.04 4.19 -18.39
N ASP A 460 -38.32 3.15 -19.18
CA ASP A 460 -39.68 2.82 -19.61
C ASP A 460 -40.60 2.38 -18.45
N ASP A 461 -40.04 2.02 -17.29
CA ASP A 461 -40.75 1.64 -16.06
C ASP A 461 -40.02 2.13 -14.78
N PRO A 462 -40.17 3.42 -14.39
CA PRO A 462 -39.46 4.03 -13.27
C PRO A 462 -39.71 3.40 -11.90
N ASN A 463 -40.72 2.53 -11.77
CA ASN A 463 -41.08 1.89 -10.50
C ASN A 463 -40.69 0.41 -10.43
N ASN A 464 -40.17 -0.17 -11.51
CA ASN A 464 -39.87 -1.62 -11.57
C ASN A 464 -38.66 -1.95 -12.46
N ASN A 465 -37.87 -0.96 -12.86
CA ASN A 465 -36.66 -1.18 -13.63
C ASN A 465 -35.55 -1.78 -12.75
N GLN A 466 -35.52 -3.09 -12.56
CA GLN A 466 -34.46 -3.76 -11.79
C GLN A 466 -33.03 -3.49 -12.33
N GLU A 467 -32.90 -2.95 -13.54
CA GLU A 467 -31.63 -2.55 -14.15
C GLU A 467 -31.13 -1.16 -13.72
N TRP A 468 -31.89 -0.42 -12.89
CA TRP A 468 -31.42 0.87 -12.39
C TRP A 468 -30.11 0.72 -11.60
N THR A 469 -29.90 -0.41 -10.92
CA THR A 469 -28.65 -0.72 -10.21
C THR A 469 -27.47 -0.90 -11.15
N HIS A 470 -27.65 -1.63 -12.27
CA HIS A 470 -26.62 -1.76 -13.32
C HIS A 470 -26.36 -0.43 -14.03
N SER A 471 -27.41 0.35 -14.30
CA SER A 471 -27.29 1.68 -14.91
C SER A 471 -26.52 2.66 -14.03
N LEU A 472 -26.64 2.49 -12.71
CA LEU A 472 -26.02 3.37 -11.72
C LEU A 472 -24.50 3.13 -11.55
N PHE A 473 -24.00 1.99 -12.03
CA PHE A 473 -22.56 1.79 -12.21
C PHE A 473 -21.94 2.87 -13.12
N ASN A 474 -22.72 3.58 -13.94
CA ASN A 474 -22.24 4.70 -14.77
C ASN A 474 -22.02 6.02 -14.03
N SER A 475 -22.34 6.10 -12.74
CA SER A 475 -22.15 7.33 -11.97
C SER A 475 -20.67 7.71 -11.82
N PRO A 476 -20.31 9.00 -11.67
CA PRO A 476 -18.90 9.42 -11.48
C PRO A 476 -18.16 8.77 -10.29
N VAL A 477 -18.90 8.15 -9.35
CA VAL A 477 -18.34 7.44 -8.19
C VAL A 477 -18.03 5.97 -8.52
N PHE A 478 -18.78 5.36 -9.44
CA PHE A 478 -18.63 3.96 -9.87
C PHE A 478 -18.21 3.80 -11.33
N ALA A 479 -18.00 4.93 -12.02
CA ALA A 479 -17.97 5.11 -13.47
C ALA A 479 -17.66 3.82 -14.20
N ILE A 480 -18.59 3.30 -15.02
CA ILE A 480 -18.42 2.01 -15.70
C ILE A 480 -17.06 1.96 -16.36
N GLU A 481 -16.59 3.04 -17.00
CA GLU A 481 -15.24 3.09 -17.53
C GLU A 481 -14.16 2.80 -16.47
N THR A 482 -14.21 3.42 -15.30
CA THR A 482 -13.28 3.16 -14.19
C THR A 482 -13.42 1.76 -13.59
N TYR A 483 -14.65 1.25 -13.38
CA TYR A 483 -14.86 -0.11 -12.89
C TYR A 483 -14.40 -1.16 -13.90
N ARG A 484 -14.91 -1.07 -15.13
CA ARG A 484 -14.58 -1.91 -16.28
C ARG A 484 -13.09 -1.88 -16.57
N GLU A 485 -12.42 -0.73 -16.51
CA GLU A 485 -10.96 -0.63 -16.62
C GLU A 485 -10.24 -1.31 -15.46
N LYS A 486 -10.68 -1.09 -14.22
CA LYS A 486 -10.09 -1.76 -13.05
C LYS A 486 -10.27 -3.29 -13.13
N LEU A 487 -11.43 -3.75 -13.58
CA LEU A 487 -11.71 -5.17 -13.82
C LEU A 487 -10.86 -5.70 -14.98
N GLU A 488 -10.82 -5.03 -16.12
CA GLU A 488 -9.94 -5.37 -17.26
C GLU A 488 -8.48 -5.53 -16.80
N GLN A 489 -7.96 -4.55 -16.05
CA GLN A 489 -6.59 -4.60 -15.52
C GLN A 489 -6.42 -5.76 -14.52
N LEU A 490 -7.41 -6.01 -13.66
CA LEU A 490 -7.37 -7.14 -12.73
C LEU A 490 -7.31 -8.48 -13.48
N LEU A 491 -8.15 -8.67 -14.50
CA LEU A 491 -8.15 -9.86 -15.35
C LEU A 491 -6.82 -10.01 -16.09
N LEU A 492 -6.32 -8.92 -16.69
CA LEU A 492 -5.06 -8.92 -17.43
C LEU A 492 -3.88 -9.32 -16.54
N ASN A 493 -3.83 -8.80 -15.30
CA ASN A 493 -2.71 -8.99 -14.39
C ASN A 493 -2.76 -10.30 -13.60
N ASN A 494 -3.95 -10.84 -13.32
CA ASN A 494 -4.10 -12.00 -12.43
C ASN A 494 -4.52 -13.29 -13.14
N HIS A 495 -5.04 -13.23 -14.37
CA HIS A 495 -5.34 -14.44 -15.14
C HIS A 495 -4.06 -15.11 -15.66
N ASP A 496 -3.97 -16.44 -15.53
CA ASP A 496 -2.86 -17.24 -16.08
C ASP A 496 -3.02 -17.46 -17.58
N TRP A 497 -2.69 -16.43 -18.36
CA TRP A 497 -2.78 -16.46 -19.82
C TRP A 497 -1.85 -17.47 -20.49
N ASP A 498 -0.78 -17.88 -19.82
CA ASP A 498 0.22 -18.78 -20.38
C ASP A 498 -0.08 -20.25 -20.06
N GLY A 499 -0.80 -20.52 -18.96
CA GLY A 499 -1.39 -21.82 -18.62
C GLY A 499 -2.64 -22.18 -19.44
N MET A 500 -3.14 -21.28 -20.29
CA MET A 500 -4.32 -21.54 -21.13
C MET A 500 -4.07 -22.66 -22.16
N PRO A 501 -5.09 -23.51 -22.45
CA PRO A 501 -5.00 -24.51 -23.51
C PRO A 501 -4.64 -23.89 -24.87
N THR A 502 -3.71 -24.53 -25.60
CA THR A 502 -3.23 -24.03 -26.91
C THR A 502 -4.36 -23.79 -27.91
N SER A 503 -5.39 -24.63 -27.89
CA SER A 503 -6.59 -24.45 -28.72
C SER A 503 -7.32 -23.15 -28.39
N THR A 504 -7.52 -22.85 -27.11
CA THR A 504 -8.17 -21.62 -26.65
C THR A 504 -7.35 -20.40 -27.02
N LYS A 505 -6.03 -20.44 -26.77
CA LYS A 505 -5.11 -19.37 -27.16
C LYS A 505 -5.14 -19.11 -28.67
N SER A 506 -5.13 -20.17 -29.48
CA SER A 506 -5.20 -20.07 -30.94
C SER A 506 -6.54 -19.50 -31.41
N THR A 507 -7.64 -19.87 -30.76
CA THR A 507 -8.96 -19.26 -31.03
C THR A 507 -8.93 -17.78 -30.67
N MET A 508 -8.48 -17.38 -29.49
CA MET A 508 -8.47 -15.96 -29.10
C MET A 508 -7.52 -15.12 -29.96
N ILE A 509 -6.39 -15.68 -30.37
CA ILE A 509 -5.48 -15.06 -31.36
C ILE A 509 -6.16 -14.91 -32.72
N LEU A 510 -6.88 -15.94 -33.18
CA LEU A 510 -7.62 -15.87 -34.43
C LEU A 510 -8.73 -14.82 -34.35
N LEU A 511 -9.39 -14.72 -33.19
CA LEU A 511 -10.43 -13.74 -32.92
C LEU A 511 -9.83 -12.35 -32.90
N PHE A 512 -8.92 -12.04 -31.97
CA PHE A 512 -8.47 -10.68 -31.63
C PHE A 512 -7.11 -10.25 -32.22
N GLY A 513 -6.42 -11.14 -32.93
CA GLY A 513 -5.09 -10.92 -33.50
C GLY A 513 -3.94 -11.24 -32.53
N ASP A 514 -2.77 -11.53 -33.10
CA ASP A 514 -1.60 -12.03 -32.35
C ASP A 514 -1.06 -11.07 -31.28
N PHE A 515 -1.20 -9.75 -31.48
CA PHE A 515 -0.46 -8.76 -30.69
C PHE A 515 -1.14 -8.38 -29.36
N ASN A 516 -2.48 -8.30 -29.32
CA ASN A 516 -3.23 -7.76 -28.16
C ASN A 516 -4.39 -8.64 -27.67
N TRP A 517 -4.45 -9.91 -28.07
CA TRP A 517 -5.62 -10.75 -27.75
C TRP A 517 -5.90 -10.87 -26.24
N LYS A 518 -4.88 -10.90 -25.38
CA LYS A 518 -5.07 -10.99 -23.91
C LYS A 518 -5.85 -9.78 -23.37
N GLN A 519 -5.39 -8.58 -23.74
CA GLN A 519 -6.05 -7.33 -23.36
C GLN A 519 -7.46 -7.23 -23.94
N LYS A 520 -7.64 -7.62 -25.21
CA LYS A 520 -8.98 -7.61 -25.83
C LYS A 520 -9.95 -8.60 -25.20
N VAL A 521 -9.48 -9.79 -24.81
CA VAL A 521 -10.31 -10.73 -24.05
C VAL A 521 -10.66 -10.14 -22.68
N ALA A 522 -9.71 -9.53 -21.98
CA ALA A 522 -9.97 -8.88 -20.69
C ALA A 522 -10.99 -7.72 -20.81
N GLU A 523 -10.86 -6.88 -21.84
CA GLU A 523 -11.81 -5.79 -22.13
C GLU A 523 -13.21 -6.36 -22.39
N TYR A 524 -13.35 -7.35 -23.28
CA TYR A 524 -14.65 -7.95 -23.59
C TYR A 524 -15.28 -8.62 -22.36
N MET A 525 -14.49 -9.35 -21.57
CA MET A 525 -15.01 -10.00 -20.36
C MET A 525 -15.39 -9.01 -19.27
N SER A 526 -14.74 -7.84 -19.21
CA SER A 526 -15.10 -6.79 -18.24
C SER A 526 -16.47 -6.14 -18.50
N TRP A 527 -17.09 -6.41 -19.65
CA TRP A 527 -18.47 -5.99 -19.97
C TRP A 527 -19.53 -7.04 -19.61
N SER A 528 -19.13 -8.23 -19.15
CA SER A 528 -20.11 -9.27 -18.80
C SER A 528 -20.94 -8.84 -17.59
N GLY A 529 -22.27 -9.01 -17.67
CA GLY A 529 -23.23 -8.52 -16.69
C GLY A 529 -23.68 -7.07 -16.91
N LEU A 530 -23.16 -6.39 -17.94
CA LEU A 530 -23.52 -5.01 -18.31
C LEU A 530 -24.14 -4.94 -19.71
N GLU A 531 -24.49 -6.08 -20.31
CA GLU A 531 -24.87 -6.19 -21.72
C GLU A 531 -26.18 -5.45 -22.05
N ASP A 532 -27.00 -5.16 -21.06
CA ASP A 532 -28.28 -4.49 -21.24
C ASP A 532 -28.20 -2.98 -20.92
N THR A 533 -26.98 -2.43 -20.77
CA THR A 533 -26.73 -1.00 -20.54
C THR A 533 -26.54 -0.21 -21.85
N PRO A 534 -26.96 1.06 -21.93
CA PRO A 534 -26.72 1.92 -23.10
C PRO A 534 -25.23 2.12 -23.44
N GLU A 535 -24.36 2.08 -22.44
CA GLU A 535 -22.91 2.23 -22.59
C GLU A 535 -22.28 1.02 -23.22
N PHE A 536 -22.76 -0.18 -22.87
CA PHE A 536 -22.36 -1.40 -23.57
C PHE A 536 -22.75 -1.31 -25.05
N ASP A 537 -23.96 -0.87 -25.38
CA ASP A 537 -24.38 -0.70 -26.77
C ASP A 537 -23.50 0.32 -27.50
N THR A 538 -23.20 1.45 -26.86
CA THR A 538 -22.28 2.48 -27.40
C THR A 538 -20.88 1.92 -27.62
N TRP A 539 -20.31 1.20 -26.64
CA TRP A 539 -19.02 0.54 -26.76
C TRP A 539 -19.02 -0.50 -27.87
N LEU A 540 -20.07 -1.31 -27.98
CA LEU A 540 -20.22 -2.37 -28.98
C LEU A 540 -20.28 -1.80 -30.40
N GLU A 541 -20.88 -0.62 -30.58
CA GLU A 541 -20.86 0.13 -31.83
C GLU A 541 -19.44 0.59 -32.20
N THR A 542 -18.59 0.90 -31.21
CA THR A 542 -17.20 1.33 -31.45
C THR A 542 -16.25 0.19 -31.81
N GLN A 543 -16.59 -1.08 -31.50
CA GLN A 543 -15.71 -2.23 -31.74
C GLN A 543 -15.50 -2.58 -33.23
N GLY A 544 -16.12 -1.84 -34.17
CA GLY A 544 -16.10 -2.13 -35.60
C GLY A 544 -16.77 -3.48 -35.92
N SER A 545 -17.04 -3.79 -37.19
CA SER A 545 -17.61 -5.09 -37.58
C SER A 545 -16.55 -6.20 -37.44
N PHE A 546 -16.20 -6.56 -36.21
CA PHE A 546 -15.15 -7.50 -35.89
C PHE A 546 -15.72 -8.91 -35.75
N ILE A 547 -16.39 -9.35 -36.80
CA ILE A 547 -16.84 -10.73 -36.94
C ILE A 547 -15.74 -11.48 -37.69
N PRO A 548 -15.10 -12.50 -37.09
CA PRO A 548 -14.05 -13.24 -37.76
C PRO A 548 -14.52 -13.75 -39.12
N VAL A 549 -13.69 -13.57 -40.15
CA VAL A 549 -14.04 -13.98 -41.52
C VAL A 549 -14.32 -15.48 -41.56
N GLY A 550 -15.54 -15.84 -41.95
CA GLY A 550 -15.98 -17.25 -42.00
C GLY A 550 -16.58 -17.79 -40.69
N SER A 551 -16.77 -16.95 -39.68
CA SER A 551 -17.56 -17.32 -38.49
C SER A 551 -19.06 -17.36 -38.79
N THR A 552 -19.81 -18.03 -37.91
CA THR A 552 -21.28 -18.15 -38.01
C THR A 552 -22.02 -16.99 -37.36
N TYR A 553 -21.31 -16.05 -36.73
CA TYR A 553 -21.92 -14.95 -36.00
C TYR A 553 -22.47 -13.90 -36.96
N THR A 554 -23.62 -13.35 -36.60
CA THR A 554 -24.45 -12.51 -37.47
C THR A 554 -24.39 -11.03 -37.10
N SER A 555 -23.89 -10.70 -35.90
CA SER A 555 -23.68 -9.34 -35.40
C SER A 555 -22.53 -9.30 -34.40
N ASN A 556 -22.08 -8.10 -34.02
CA ASN A 556 -21.11 -7.91 -32.93
C ASN A 556 -21.66 -8.42 -31.60
N ARG A 557 -22.96 -8.21 -31.32
CA ARG A 557 -23.65 -8.72 -30.13
C ARG A 557 -23.64 -10.25 -30.10
N ASP A 558 -24.00 -10.89 -31.21
CA ASP A 558 -23.96 -12.35 -31.36
C ASP A 558 -22.54 -12.92 -31.20
N PHE A 559 -21.54 -12.23 -31.73
CA PHE A 559 -20.14 -12.59 -31.52
C PHE A 559 -19.71 -12.45 -30.06
N PHE A 560 -20.12 -11.38 -29.38
CA PHE A 560 -19.85 -11.15 -27.96
C PHE A 560 -20.51 -12.24 -27.10
N ASP A 561 -21.83 -12.38 -27.19
CA ASP A 561 -22.65 -13.27 -26.37
C ASP A 561 -22.27 -14.74 -26.60
N ASN A 562 -22.26 -15.19 -27.86
CA ASN A 562 -22.12 -16.60 -28.19
C ASN A 562 -20.68 -17.01 -28.51
N GLY A 563 -19.84 -16.06 -28.93
CA GLY A 563 -18.46 -16.33 -29.31
C GLY A 563 -17.46 -16.11 -28.19
N VAL A 564 -17.55 -15.00 -27.48
CA VAL A 564 -16.61 -14.65 -26.40
C VAL A 564 -17.13 -15.18 -25.07
N ILE A 565 -18.25 -14.62 -24.56
CA ILE A 565 -18.83 -15.01 -23.27
C ILE A 565 -19.24 -16.49 -23.28
N GLY A 566 -20.02 -16.90 -24.27
CA GLY A 566 -20.52 -18.27 -24.39
C GLY A 566 -19.39 -19.30 -24.41
N TYR A 567 -18.24 -18.98 -25.01
CA TYR A 567 -17.08 -19.88 -24.99
C TYR A 567 -16.49 -20.03 -23.58
N TRP A 568 -16.35 -18.94 -22.83
CA TRP A 568 -15.78 -18.93 -21.48
C TRP A 568 -16.70 -19.55 -20.42
N ILE A 569 -18.01 -19.37 -20.59
CA ILE A 569 -19.02 -20.06 -19.79
C ILE A 569 -18.99 -21.56 -20.05
N GLN A 570 -18.82 -22.00 -21.31
CA GLN A 570 -18.95 -23.41 -21.70
C GLN A 570 -17.64 -24.21 -21.69
N ASN A 571 -16.47 -23.56 -21.60
CA ASN A 571 -15.17 -24.25 -21.54
C ASN A 571 -14.65 -24.36 -20.11
N TYR A 572 -15.10 -25.42 -19.43
CA TYR A 572 -14.63 -25.94 -18.13
C TYR A 572 -13.11 -26.24 -18.04
N ASN A 573 -12.33 -26.04 -19.11
CA ASN A 573 -10.95 -26.53 -19.26
C ASN A 573 -9.85 -25.48 -19.07
N VAL A 574 -10.19 -24.25 -18.72
CA VAL A 574 -9.19 -23.25 -18.30
C VAL A 574 -9.19 -23.24 -16.78
N GLN A 575 -8.61 -24.30 -16.20
CA GLN A 575 -8.49 -24.46 -14.75
C GLN A 575 -7.20 -23.83 -14.26
N VAL A 576 -7.28 -23.15 -13.12
CA VAL A 576 -6.11 -22.74 -12.36
C VAL A 576 -5.60 -24.00 -11.67
N ASN A 577 -4.29 -24.25 -11.72
CA ASN A 577 -3.70 -25.15 -10.74
C ASN A 577 -3.84 -24.49 -9.36
N CYS A 578 -4.79 -24.96 -8.56
CA CYS A 578 -4.92 -24.63 -7.14
C CYS A 578 -4.01 -25.51 -6.27
N ASN A 579 -2.94 -26.08 -6.88
CA ASN A 579 -1.88 -26.85 -6.22
C ASN A 579 -0.56 -26.10 -6.27
#